data_AF-U6DAS8-F1
#
_entry.id   AF-U6DAS8-F1
#
_cell.length_a   1.000
_cell.length_b   1.000
_cell.length_c   1.000
_cell.angle_alpha   90.00
_cell.angle_beta   90.00
_cell.angle_gamma   90.00
#
_symmetry.space_group_name_H-M   'P 1'
#
loop_
_entity.id
_entity.type
_entity.pdbx_description
1 polymer ?
#
loop_
_entity_poly.entity_id
_entity_poly.type
_entity_poly.pdbx_seq_one_letter_code
_entity_poly.pdbx_strand_id
1 'polypeptide(L)'
;MSGILKRKFEEVDGSSPCSSVRESDDDVSSSESADSGDSVNPSTSNHFPPSSILKREKRLRTKNVHFSCVTVYYFTRRQGFTSVPSQGGSTLGMSSRHNSVRQYTLGEFAREQERLHREMLREHLREEKLNSLKLKMTKNGTVESEEASTLTVDDISDDDIDLDNTEVDEYFFLQPLPTKKRRALLRASGVKKIDVEEKHELRAIRLSREDCGCDCRVFCDPETCTCSLAGIKCQ
;
A
#
# COMPACT_ATOMS: atom_id res chain seq x y z
N MET A 1 11.59 -11.21 -45.72
CA MET A 1 12.39 -10.14 -45.10
C MET A 1 11.44 -8.99 -44.81
N SER A 2 10.99 -8.85 -43.56
CA SER A 2 10.07 -7.78 -43.16
C SER A 2 10.73 -7.02 -42.03
N GLY A 3 11.10 -5.76 -42.32
CA GLY A 3 11.87 -4.89 -41.45
C GLY A 3 11.04 -4.37 -40.27
N ILE A 4 11.68 -4.33 -39.11
CA ILE A 4 11.17 -3.75 -37.87
C ILE A 4 11.13 -2.23 -38.02
N LEU A 5 9.93 -1.65 -37.91
CA LEU A 5 9.72 -0.19 -37.91
C LEU A 5 10.17 0.38 -36.55
N LYS A 6 11.35 1.01 -36.52
CA LYS A 6 11.83 1.81 -35.39
C LYS A 6 11.00 3.09 -35.27
N ARG A 7 10.46 3.38 -34.08
CA ARG A 7 9.83 4.67 -33.77
C ARG A 7 10.85 5.80 -33.88
N LYS A 8 10.47 6.87 -34.57
CA LYS A 8 11.25 8.11 -34.75
C LYS A 8 11.09 8.95 -33.49
N PHE A 9 12.19 9.30 -32.83
CA PHE A 9 12.23 10.23 -31.69
C PHE A 9 12.16 11.66 -32.23
N GLU A 10 11.26 12.48 -31.69
CA GLU A 10 11.13 13.89 -32.02
C GLU A 10 11.79 14.70 -30.89
N GLU A 11 12.83 15.46 -31.24
CA GLU A 11 13.53 16.36 -30.32
C GLU A 11 12.60 17.51 -29.91
N VAL A 12 12.40 17.68 -28.61
CA VAL A 12 11.84 18.90 -28.03
C VAL A 12 12.98 19.69 -27.40
N ASP A 13 13.20 20.88 -27.95
CA ASP A 13 14.16 21.88 -27.48
C ASP A 13 13.86 22.28 -26.02
N GLY A 14 14.83 22.05 -25.15
CA GLY A 14 14.79 22.46 -23.75
C GLY A 14 15.30 23.89 -23.59
N SER A 15 14.42 24.80 -23.17
CA SER A 15 14.78 26.16 -22.76
C SER A 15 14.28 26.48 -21.35
N SER A 16 15.09 26.25 -20.32
CA SER A 16 15.37 27.26 -19.27
C SER A 16 16.30 26.76 -18.15
N PRO A 17 17.06 27.66 -17.52
CA PRO A 17 18.29 27.34 -16.80
C PRO A 17 18.14 27.41 -15.28
N CYS A 18 18.88 26.59 -14.53
CA CYS A 18 19.58 27.05 -13.33
C CYS A 18 20.54 26.00 -12.74
N SER A 19 21.76 26.46 -12.48
CA SER A 19 22.61 26.07 -11.34
C SER A 19 23.58 24.89 -11.48
N SER A 20 24.78 25.29 -11.89
CA SER A 20 26.09 25.02 -11.27
C SER A 20 26.66 23.59 -11.24
N VAL A 21 27.60 23.42 -12.18
CA VAL A 21 28.83 22.64 -12.11
C VAL A 21 29.44 22.58 -10.71
N ARG A 22 29.65 21.37 -10.20
CA ARG A 22 30.78 21.00 -9.32
C ARG A 22 31.15 19.56 -9.66
N GLU A 23 32.34 19.39 -10.23
CA GLU A 23 32.99 18.08 -10.37
C GLU A 23 33.47 17.62 -9.00
N SER A 24 33.28 16.33 -8.69
CA SER A 24 33.98 15.66 -7.59
C SER A 24 33.88 14.15 -7.84
N ASP A 25 34.96 13.60 -8.39
CA ASP A 25 35.28 12.18 -8.33
C ASP A 25 35.76 11.85 -6.92
N ASP A 26 35.19 10.84 -6.26
CA ASP A 26 35.84 10.17 -5.13
C ASP A 26 35.31 8.74 -4.97
N ASP A 27 36.20 7.77 -5.21
CA ASP A 27 36.12 6.37 -4.83
C ASP A 27 35.95 6.22 -3.31
N VAL A 28 35.00 5.39 -2.86
CA VAL A 28 34.91 5.00 -1.45
C VAL A 28 35.04 3.49 -1.28
N SER A 29 36.24 3.12 -0.86
CA SER A 29 36.67 1.79 -0.43
C SER A 29 35.99 1.40 0.88
N SER A 30 35.51 0.16 0.96
CA SER A 30 35.02 -0.47 2.19
C SER A 30 36.15 -0.63 3.20
N SER A 31 35.99 -0.12 4.42
CA SER A 31 36.79 -0.55 5.58
C SER A 31 36.05 -0.34 6.89
N GLU A 32 35.93 -1.45 7.60
CA GLU A 32 35.55 -1.65 8.99
C GLU A 32 36.54 -1.03 9.99
N SER A 33 36.06 -0.56 11.16
CA SER A 33 36.60 -0.83 12.52
C SER A 33 36.39 0.29 13.55
N ALA A 34 35.85 -0.15 14.71
CA ALA A 34 36.21 0.20 16.09
C ALA A 34 36.08 1.65 16.63
N ASP A 35 35.05 1.80 17.47
CA ASP A 35 35.07 2.27 18.87
C ASP A 35 36.20 3.21 19.33
N SER A 36 35.80 4.41 19.80
CA SER A 36 36.45 5.10 20.93
C SER A 36 35.49 6.14 21.48
N GLY A 37 35.08 5.95 22.72
CA GLY A 37 34.16 6.82 23.43
C GLY A 37 34.81 8.09 23.99
N ASP A 38 33.95 9.03 24.36
CA ASP A 38 34.16 9.83 25.56
C ASP A 38 32.78 10.22 26.13
N SER A 39 32.59 9.97 27.41
CA SER A 39 31.42 10.39 28.17
C SER A 39 31.92 10.91 29.51
N VAL A 40 32.12 12.21 29.56
CA VAL A 40 32.37 12.94 30.79
C VAL A 40 31.07 13.00 31.60
N ASN A 41 31.05 12.37 32.79
CA ASN A 41 30.30 12.92 33.93
C ASN A 41 30.79 12.36 35.28
N PRO A 42 30.63 13.14 36.37
CA PRO A 42 31.47 13.05 37.55
C PRO A 42 30.97 12.08 38.62
N SER A 43 31.89 11.81 39.53
CA SER A 43 31.94 10.84 40.61
C SER A 43 30.73 10.84 41.56
N THR A 44 30.24 9.64 41.86
CA THR A 44 29.61 9.33 43.15
C THR A 44 30.27 8.09 43.72
N SER A 45 30.94 8.25 44.86
CA SER A 45 31.56 7.18 45.63
C SER A 45 30.52 6.12 45.99
N ASN A 46 30.85 4.85 45.76
CA ASN A 46 30.39 3.75 46.61
C ASN A 46 31.37 2.58 46.48
N HIS A 47 31.98 2.23 47.61
CA HIS A 47 32.88 1.09 47.75
C HIS A 47 32.13 -0.22 47.48
N PHE A 48 32.58 -0.99 46.49
CA PHE A 48 32.21 -2.39 46.30
C PHE A 48 33.48 -3.26 46.41
N PRO A 49 33.43 -4.42 47.10
CA PRO A 49 34.59 -5.31 47.18
C PRO A 49 34.89 -5.90 45.80
N PRO A 50 36.16 -6.12 45.42
CA PRO A 50 36.53 -6.66 44.12
C PRO A 50 36.08 -8.11 44.03
N SER A 51 34.99 -8.38 43.28
CA SER A 51 34.57 -9.74 42.99
C SER A 51 35.57 -10.40 42.02
N SER A 52 36.14 -11.53 42.43
CA SER A 52 37.09 -12.37 41.68
C SER A 52 36.73 -12.53 40.19
N ILE A 53 37.70 -12.19 39.32
CA ILE A 53 37.60 -12.24 37.85
C ILE A 53 37.57 -13.69 37.31
N LEU A 54 37.92 -14.69 38.12
CA LEU A 54 38.24 -16.04 37.64
C LEU A 54 37.08 -17.03 37.58
N LYS A 55 35.81 -16.60 37.65
CA LYS A 55 34.67 -17.51 37.40
C LYS A 55 33.33 -16.83 37.11
N ARG A 56 33.33 -15.67 36.44
CA ARG A 56 32.08 -15.13 35.90
C ARG A 56 31.87 -15.72 34.51
N GLU A 57 31.09 -16.81 34.43
CA GLU A 57 30.44 -17.16 33.18
C GLU A 57 29.80 -15.87 32.66
N LYS A 58 30.28 -15.36 31.53
CA LYS A 58 29.65 -14.21 30.87
C LYS A 58 28.26 -14.67 30.51
N ARG A 59 27.27 -14.43 31.37
CA ARG A 59 25.85 -14.55 31.02
C ARG A 59 25.68 -13.63 29.83
N LEU A 60 25.68 -14.21 28.64
CA LEU A 60 25.39 -13.53 27.39
C LEU A 60 24.00 -12.94 27.58
N ARG A 61 23.92 -11.65 27.94
CA ARG A 61 22.63 -10.96 28.04
C ARG A 61 22.06 -10.98 26.64
N THR A 62 21.06 -11.84 26.44
CA THR A 62 20.27 -11.86 25.22
C THR A 62 19.61 -10.50 25.08
N LYS A 63 20.09 -9.72 24.10
CA LYS A 63 19.47 -8.46 23.72
C LYS A 63 18.25 -8.82 22.89
N ASN A 64 17.08 -8.80 23.52
CA ASN A 64 15.82 -9.08 22.86
C ASN A 64 15.14 -7.76 22.46
N VAL A 65 14.71 -7.67 21.21
CA VAL A 65 13.86 -6.57 20.73
C VAL A 65 12.44 -6.80 21.24
N HIS A 66 11.86 -5.78 21.86
CA HIS A 66 10.47 -5.79 22.32
C HIS A 66 9.71 -4.66 21.64
N PHE A 67 8.58 -4.99 21.03
CA PHE A 67 7.63 -4.01 20.52
C PHE A 67 6.70 -3.60 21.66
N SER A 68 6.48 -2.30 21.83
CA SER A 68 5.68 -1.77 22.95
C SER A 68 4.37 -1.12 22.50
N CYS A 69 4.42 -0.37 21.39
CA CYS A 69 3.29 0.41 20.92
C CYS A 69 3.16 0.41 19.39
N VAL A 70 1.96 0.71 18.93
CA VAL A 70 1.58 0.94 17.54
C VAL A 70 1.17 2.39 17.39
N THR A 71 1.75 3.10 16.43
CA THR A 71 1.35 4.47 16.09
C THR A 71 0.65 4.47 14.73
N VAL A 72 -0.61 4.90 14.71
CA VAL A 72 -1.46 4.93 13.51
C VAL A 72 -1.63 6.38 13.07
N TYR A 73 -1.30 6.66 11.81
CA TYR A 73 -1.48 7.96 11.18
C TYR A 73 -2.65 7.92 10.21
N TYR A 74 -3.58 8.86 10.34
CA TYR A 74 -4.77 8.92 9.48
C TYR A 74 -4.63 10.01 8.44
N PHE A 75 -4.80 9.63 7.17
CA PHE A 75 -4.70 10.53 6.03
C PHE A 75 -6.03 10.58 5.28
N THR A 76 -6.50 11.79 4.97
CA THR A 76 -7.65 11.97 4.08
C THR A 76 -7.29 11.47 2.67
N ARG A 77 -8.24 10.81 1.99
CA ARG A 77 -8.01 10.35 0.62
C ARG A 77 -7.91 11.53 -0.35
N ARG A 78 -7.02 11.40 -1.32
CA ARG A 78 -6.83 12.33 -2.45
C ARG A 78 -6.77 11.50 -3.73
N GLN A 79 -6.99 12.13 -4.87
CA GLN A 79 -6.61 11.48 -6.12
C GLN A 79 -5.10 11.37 -6.17
N GLY A 80 -4.60 10.15 -6.33
CA GLY A 80 -3.18 9.92 -6.58
C GLY A 80 -2.86 10.05 -8.07
N PHE A 81 -1.58 10.10 -8.41
CA PHE A 81 -1.09 10.06 -9.81
C PHE A 81 0.12 9.13 -9.95
N THR A 82 0.47 8.45 -8.86
CA THR A 82 1.61 7.54 -8.74
C THR A 82 1.08 6.15 -8.44
N SER A 83 0.49 5.51 -9.44
CA SER A 83 0.10 4.12 -9.32
C SER A 83 0.16 3.45 -10.68
N VAL A 84 0.30 2.12 -10.70
CA VAL A 84 0.02 1.33 -11.90
C VAL A 84 -0.62 0.00 -11.47
N PRO A 85 -1.85 0.02 -10.95
CA PRO A 85 -2.51 -1.20 -10.50
C PRO A 85 -2.90 -2.05 -11.71
N SER A 86 -2.76 -3.36 -11.58
CA SER A 86 -3.16 -4.34 -12.60
C SER A 86 -4.64 -4.19 -12.99
N GLN A 87 -5.48 -3.68 -12.08
CA GLN A 87 -6.88 -3.37 -12.34
C GLN A 87 -7.30 -2.05 -11.68
N GLY A 88 -8.13 -1.26 -12.36
CA GLY A 88 -8.84 -0.16 -11.71
C GLY A 88 -9.07 1.12 -12.51
N GLY A 89 -9.64 2.10 -11.81
CA GLY A 89 -9.86 3.47 -12.27
C GLY A 89 -8.90 4.46 -11.59
N SER A 90 -9.35 5.70 -11.38
CA SER A 90 -8.58 6.76 -10.71
C SER A 90 -7.99 6.30 -9.38
N THR A 91 -6.76 6.71 -9.09
CA THR A 91 -6.00 6.23 -7.92
C THR A 91 -6.55 6.79 -6.61
N LEU A 92 -6.63 5.94 -5.59
CA LEU A 92 -6.88 6.36 -4.20
C LEU A 92 -5.56 6.68 -3.51
N GLY A 93 -5.13 7.94 -3.61
CA GLY A 93 -3.98 8.48 -2.90
C GLY A 93 -4.30 8.90 -1.46
N MET A 94 -3.25 9.30 -0.75
CA MET A 94 -3.32 9.91 0.58
C MET A 94 -2.88 11.37 0.50
N SER A 95 -3.43 12.21 1.38
CA SER A 95 -2.94 13.57 1.59
C SER A 95 -1.46 13.57 1.98
N SER A 96 -0.73 14.64 1.65
CA SER A 96 0.68 14.81 2.05
C SER A 96 0.86 14.98 3.56
N ARG A 97 -0.22 15.29 4.28
CA ARG A 97 -0.24 15.46 5.74
C ARG A 97 -1.38 14.62 6.35
N HIS A 98 -1.08 13.98 7.48
CA HIS A 98 -2.09 13.30 8.28
C HIS A 98 -2.98 14.34 8.99
N ASN A 99 -4.23 13.97 9.26
CA ASN A 99 -5.18 14.80 10.01
C ASN A 99 -5.26 14.40 11.49
N SER A 100 -4.82 13.20 11.85
CA SER A 100 -4.81 12.71 13.22
C SER A 100 -3.80 11.57 13.38
N VAL A 101 -3.39 11.35 14.63
CA VAL A 101 -2.47 10.30 15.04
C VAL A 101 -3.03 9.63 16.28
N ARG A 102 -2.90 8.31 16.38
CA ARG A 102 -3.27 7.54 17.57
C ARG A 102 -2.13 6.61 17.96
N GLN A 103 -1.96 6.41 19.26
CA GLN A 103 -0.99 5.46 19.80
C GLN A 103 -1.74 4.40 20.61
N TYR A 104 -1.38 3.14 20.41
CA TYR A 104 -1.96 1.98 21.06
C TYR A 104 -0.86 1.13 21.67
N THR A 105 -1.13 0.44 22.76
CA THR A 105 -0.38 -0.76 23.10
C THR A 105 -0.66 -1.88 22.07
N LEU A 106 0.19 -2.91 22.02
CA LEU A 106 -0.04 -4.06 21.13
C LEU A 106 -1.41 -4.72 21.39
N GLY A 107 -1.80 -4.87 22.65
CA GLY A 107 -3.07 -5.50 23.02
C GLY A 107 -4.30 -4.65 22.68
N GLU A 108 -4.21 -3.32 22.84
CA GLU A 108 -5.27 -2.41 22.40
C GLU A 108 -5.42 -2.40 20.89
N PHE A 109 -4.31 -2.39 20.15
CA PHE A 109 -4.35 -2.41 18.70
C PHE A 109 -4.95 -3.72 18.17
N ALA A 110 -4.61 -4.87 18.77
CA ALA A 110 -5.22 -6.16 18.41
C ALA A 110 -6.75 -6.13 18.57
N ARG A 111 -7.26 -5.62 19.70
CA ARG A 111 -8.71 -5.46 19.91
C ARG A 111 -9.35 -4.48 18.92
N GLU A 112 -8.65 -3.39 18.60
CA GLU A 112 -9.15 -2.41 17.63
C GLU A 112 -9.21 -2.99 16.21
N GLN A 113 -8.21 -3.79 15.81
CA GLN A 113 -8.26 -4.53 14.53
C GLN A 113 -9.41 -5.52 14.51
N GLU A 114 -9.60 -6.32 15.56
CA GLU A 114 -10.73 -7.25 15.66
C GLU A 114 -12.08 -6.54 15.52
N ARG A 115 -12.25 -5.40 16.22
CA ARG A 115 -13.46 -4.57 16.14
C ARG A 115 -13.71 -4.08 14.71
N LEU A 116 -12.68 -3.53 14.07
CA LEU A 116 -12.77 -3.03 12.69
C LEU A 116 -13.07 -4.15 11.69
N HIS A 117 -12.49 -5.34 11.88
CA HIS A 117 -12.74 -6.50 11.01
C HIS A 117 -14.19 -6.98 11.14
N ARG A 118 -14.69 -7.08 12.37
CA ARG A 118 -16.08 -7.45 12.64
C ARG A 118 -17.08 -6.45 12.05
N GLU A 119 -16.78 -5.15 12.17
CA GLU A 119 -17.58 -4.07 11.58
C GLU A 119 -17.59 -4.14 10.04
N MET A 120 -16.42 -4.36 9.43
CA MET A 120 -16.30 -4.51 7.98
C MET A 120 -17.07 -5.73 7.45
N LEU A 121 -16.97 -6.87 8.13
CA LEU A 121 -17.72 -8.08 7.77
C LEU A 121 -19.23 -7.86 7.88
N ARG A 122 -19.69 -7.18 8.94
CA ARG A 122 -21.10 -6.83 9.10
C ARG A 122 -21.62 -5.99 7.93
N GLU A 123 -20.90 -4.92 7.58
CA GLU A 123 -21.29 -4.06 6.47
C GLU A 123 -21.31 -4.81 5.13
N HIS A 124 -20.36 -5.73 4.91
CA HIS A 124 -20.34 -6.58 3.73
C HIS A 124 -21.58 -7.47 3.63
N LEU A 125 -21.91 -8.19 4.71
CA LEU A 125 -23.06 -9.10 4.73
C LEU A 125 -24.38 -8.34 4.57
N ARG A 126 -24.49 -7.12 5.12
CA ARG A 126 -25.65 -6.24 4.87
C ARG A 126 -25.75 -5.85 3.39
N GLU A 127 -24.63 -5.48 2.76
CA GLU A 127 -24.59 -5.13 1.33
C GLU A 127 -24.99 -6.33 0.46
N GLU A 128 -24.50 -7.53 0.76
CA GLU A 128 -24.88 -8.76 0.07
C GLU A 128 -26.36 -9.10 0.23
N LYS A 129 -26.89 -8.98 1.45
CA LYS A 129 -28.31 -9.23 1.73
C LYS A 129 -29.21 -8.24 1.00
N LEU A 130 -28.85 -6.97 1.00
CA LEU A 130 -29.55 -5.93 0.23
C LEU A 130 -29.53 -6.26 -1.26
N ASN A 131 -28.37 -6.61 -1.82
CA ASN A 131 -28.25 -6.97 -3.24
C ASN A 131 -29.10 -8.19 -3.60
N SER A 132 -29.12 -9.21 -2.74
CA SER A 132 -29.97 -10.40 -2.89
C SER A 132 -31.46 -10.04 -2.88
N LEU A 133 -31.88 -9.15 -1.97
CA LEU A 133 -33.26 -8.67 -1.90
C LEU A 133 -33.65 -7.90 -3.16
N LYS A 134 -32.81 -6.96 -3.61
CA LYS A 134 -33.06 -6.20 -4.85
C LYS A 134 -33.20 -7.11 -6.06
N LEU A 135 -32.31 -8.11 -6.18
CA LEU A 135 -32.36 -9.08 -7.28
C LEU A 135 -33.69 -9.84 -7.31
N LYS A 136 -34.19 -10.29 -6.14
CA LYS A 136 -35.48 -10.98 -6.01
C LYS A 136 -36.69 -10.11 -6.38
N MET A 137 -36.57 -8.78 -6.30
CA MET A 137 -37.64 -7.83 -6.62
C MET A 137 -37.55 -7.27 -8.05
N THR A 138 -36.62 -7.75 -8.88
CA THR A 138 -36.58 -7.40 -10.30
C THR A 138 -37.66 -8.14 -11.10
N LYS A 139 -38.53 -7.40 -11.81
CA LYS A 139 -39.52 -8.02 -12.71
C LYS A 139 -38.85 -8.25 -14.06
N ASN A 140 -38.83 -9.50 -14.54
CA ASN A 140 -38.23 -9.92 -15.80
C ASN A 140 -36.72 -9.64 -15.96
N GLY A 141 -35.98 -9.50 -14.85
CA GLY A 141 -34.50 -9.47 -14.82
C GLY A 141 -33.82 -8.23 -15.43
N THR A 142 -34.58 -7.20 -15.82
CA THR A 142 -34.04 -6.00 -16.49
C THR A 142 -34.47 -4.68 -15.88
N VAL A 143 -35.52 -4.63 -15.05
CA VAL A 143 -36.00 -3.41 -14.39
C VAL A 143 -36.20 -3.66 -12.90
N GLU A 144 -35.46 -2.91 -12.07
CA GLU A 144 -35.66 -2.90 -10.62
C GLU A 144 -37.03 -2.28 -10.29
N SER A 145 -37.79 -2.91 -9.39
CA SER A 145 -39.04 -2.33 -8.87
C SER A 145 -38.75 -1.00 -8.15
N GLU A 146 -39.73 -0.09 -8.12
CA GLU A 146 -39.62 1.16 -7.35
C GLU A 146 -39.32 0.87 -5.87
N GLU A 147 -39.90 -0.20 -5.32
CA GLU A 147 -39.65 -0.71 -3.96
C GLU A 147 -38.19 -1.18 -3.77
N ALA A 148 -37.56 -1.75 -4.81
CA ALA A 148 -36.15 -2.17 -4.76
C ALA A 148 -35.18 -0.98 -4.82
N SER A 149 -35.60 0.11 -5.47
CA SER A 149 -34.82 1.33 -5.61
C SER A 149 -34.73 2.12 -4.32
N THR A 150 -35.77 2.08 -3.48
CA THR A 150 -35.82 2.79 -2.19
C THR A 150 -35.10 2.05 -1.06
N LEU A 151 -34.91 0.73 -1.16
CA LEU A 151 -34.21 -0.07 -0.15
C LEU A 151 -32.74 0.32 -0.02
N THR A 152 -32.31 0.53 1.21
CA THR A 152 -30.96 0.91 1.64
C THR A 152 -30.36 -0.13 2.58
N VAL A 153 -29.07 0.00 2.87
CA VAL A 153 -28.34 -0.91 3.78
C VAL A 153 -28.90 -0.79 5.22
N ASP A 154 -29.37 0.41 5.59
CA ASP A 154 -29.97 0.69 6.91
C ASP A 154 -31.30 -0.04 7.15
N ASP A 155 -31.95 -0.52 6.08
CA ASP A 155 -33.20 -1.30 6.17
C ASP A 155 -32.94 -2.79 6.50
N ILE A 156 -31.67 -3.21 6.55
CA ILE A 156 -31.27 -4.59 6.90
C ILE A 156 -30.98 -4.68 8.40
N SER A 157 -31.79 -5.45 9.13
CA SER A 157 -31.60 -5.67 10.58
C SER A 157 -30.30 -6.44 10.89
N ASP A 158 -29.74 -6.20 12.07
CA ASP A 158 -28.57 -6.91 12.58
C ASP A 158 -28.87 -8.37 12.95
N ASP A 159 -30.08 -8.67 13.43
CA ASP A 159 -30.52 -10.03 13.79
C ASP A 159 -30.58 -10.98 12.59
N ASP A 160 -30.54 -10.39 11.42
CA ASP A 160 -30.78 -10.96 10.12
C ASP A 160 -29.45 -11.37 9.42
N ILE A 161 -28.33 -11.15 10.11
CA ILE A 161 -26.95 -11.36 9.65
C ILE A 161 -26.30 -12.44 10.51
N ASP A 162 -25.78 -13.48 9.88
CA ASP A 162 -25.09 -14.57 10.58
C ASP A 162 -23.59 -14.29 10.72
N LEU A 163 -23.25 -13.39 11.64
CA LEU A 163 -21.86 -12.99 11.90
C LEU A 163 -21.03 -14.12 12.52
N ASP A 164 -21.64 -14.97 13.33
CA ASP A 164 -20.92 -15.97 14.13
C ASP A 164 -20.53 -17.21 13.32
N ASN A 165 -21.28 -17.55 12.27
CA ASN A 165 -20.94 -18.66 11.36
C ASN A 165 -20.08 -18.25 10.16
N THR A 166 -19.73 -16.96 10.01
CA THR A 166 -18.93 -16.47 8.87
C THR A 166 -17.48 -16.28 9.28
N GLU A 167 -16.55 -17.00 8.62
CA GLU A 167 -15.12 -16.88 8.90
C GLU A 167 -14.58 -15.49 8.50
N VAL A 168 -14.06 -14.74 9.47
CA VAL A 168 -13.51 -13.39 9.28
C VAL A 168 -12.34 -13.40 8.29
N ASP A 169 -11.57 -14.49 8.24
CA ASP A 169 -10.38 -14.61 7.39
C ASP A 169 -10.71 -14.67 5.88
N GLU A 170 -11.89 -15.18 5.49
CA GLU A 170 -12.29 -15.28 4.08
C GLU A 170 -12.64 -13.90 3.48
N TYR A 171 -13.17 -12.99 4.31
CA TYR A 171 -13.54 -11.62 3.92
C TYR A 171 -12.45 -10.59 4.21
N PHE A 172 -11.37 -10.99 4.88
CA PHE A 172 -10.23 -10.14 5.19
C PHE A 172 -9.29 -9.93 3.98
N PHE A 173 -9.48 -10.64 2.87
CA PHE A 173 -8.67 -10.43 1.68
C PHE A 173 -8.98 -9.07 1.05
N LEU A 174 -7.94 -8.26 0.81
CA LEU A 174 -8.06 -6.95 0.17
C LEU A 174 -8.64 -7.07 -1.24
N GLN A 175 -9.97 -7.01 -1.34
CA GLN A 175 -10.63 -7.08 -2.62
C GLN A 175 -10.39 -5.79 -3.43
N PRO A 176 -10.13 -5.90 -4.74
CA PRO A 176 -10.00 -4.73 -5.60
C PRO A 176 -11.25 -3.86 -5.56
N LEU A 177 -11.11 -2.58 -5.18
CA LEU A 177 -12.25 -1.67 -5.15
C LEU A 177 -12.75 -1.32 -6.57
N PRO A 178 -14.04 -1.52 -6.90
CA PRO A 178 -14.59 -1.10 -8.18
C PRO A 178 -14.43 0.39 -8.44
N THR A 179 -14.36 0.80 -9.71
CA THR A 179 -14.21 2.21 -10.11
C THR A 179 -15.29 3.11 -9.49
N LYS A 180 -16.54 2.62 -9.35
CA LYS A 180 -17.64 3.35 -8.71
C LYS A 180 -17.35 3.61 -7.22
N LYS A 181 -16.95 2.58 -6.46
CA LYS A 181 -16.60 2.71 -5.03
C LYS A 181 -15.39 3.64 -4.85
N ARG A 182 -14.35 3.55 -5.70
CA ARG A 182 -13.21 4.48 -5.67
C ARG A 182 -13.63 5.95 -5.86
N ARG A 183 -14.46 6.23 -6.86
CA ARG A 183 -14.96 7.60 -7.11
C ARG A 183 -15.82 8.12 -5.94
N ALA A 184 -16.62 7.26 -5.33
CA ALA A 184 -17.40 7.61 -4.14
C ALA A 184 -16.50 8.00 -2.96
N LEU A 185 -15.46 7.21 -2.69
CA LEU A 185 -14.48 7.51 -1.63
C LEU A 185 -13.75 8.84 -1.85
N LEU A 186 -13.33 9.12 -3.09
CA LEU A 186 -12.69 10.39 -3.45
C LEU A 186 -13.64 11.57 -3.21
N ARG A 187 -14.89 11.47 -3.68
CA ARG A 187 -15.91 12.51 -3.48
C ARG A 187 -16.23 12.75 -2.02
N ALA A 188 -16.43 11.68 -1.25
CA ALA A 188 -16.67 11.74 0.19
C ALA A 188 -15.51 12.41 0.94
N SER A 189 -14.28 12.27 0.42
CA SER A 189 -13.07 12.93 0.95
C SER A 189 -12.87 14.37 0.45
N GLY A 190 -13.86 14.94 -0.24
CA GLY A 190 -13.85 16.34 -0.72
C GLY A 190 -13.22 16.55 -2.10
N VAL A 191 -12.89 15.48 -2.84
CA VAL A 191 -12.40 15.59 -4.23
C VAL A 191 -13.60 15.86 -5.15
N LYS A 192 -13.85 17.15 -5.40
CA LYS A 192 -15.00 17.61 -6.21
C LYS A 192 -14.87 17.24 -7.68
N LYS A 193 -13.67 17.41 -8.24
CA LYS A 193 -13.33 17.09 -9.63
C LYS A 193 -12.30 15.98 -9.62
N ILE A 194 -12.70 14.81 -10.10
CA ILE A 194 -11.80 13.67 -10.29
C ILE A 194 -11.30 13.74 -11.72
N ASP A 195 -9.99 13.77 -11.88
CA ASP A 195 -9.35 13.72 -13.18
C ASP A 195 -9.60 12.35 -13.83
N VAL A 196 -10.15 12.38 -15.03
CA VAL A 196 -10.46 11.18 -15.80
C VAL A 196 -9.27 10.78 -16.66
N GLU A 197 -8.38 11.71 -17.01
CA GLU A 197 -7.23 11.47 -17.87
C GLU A 197 -6.28 10.46 -17.23
N GLU A 198 -6.03 10.59 -15.93
CA GLU A 198 -5.25 9.63 -15.15
C GLU A 198 -5.74 8.18 -15.37
N LYS A 199 -7.07 7.95 -15.39
CA LYS A 199 -7.62 6.61 -15.63
C LYS A 199 -7.29 6.11 -17.05
N HIS A 200 -7.26 7.00 -18.04
CA HIS A 200 -6.91 6.66 -19.42
C HIS A 200 -5.42 6.35 -19.55
N GLU A 201 -4.56 7.16 -18.94
CA GLU A 201 -3.12 6.92 -18.86
C GLU A 201 -2.81 5.57 -18.20
N LEU A 202 -3.42 5.28 -17.04
CA LEU A 202 -3.26 4.00 -16.35
C LEU A 202 -3.74 2.81 -17.18
N ARG A 203 -4.79 2.98 -17.99
CA ARG A 203 -5.23 1.96 -18.94
C ARG A 203 -4.20 1.77 -20.05
N ALA A 204 -3.68 2.86 -20.62
CA ALA A 204 -2.66 2.79 -21.66
C ALA A 204 -1.38 2.11 -21.16
N ILE A 205 -0.94 2.40 -19.93
CA ILE A 205 0.22 1.74 -19.33
C ILE A 205 -0.03 0.23 -19.15
N ARG A 206 -1.21 -0.18 -18.69
CA ARG A 206 -1.55 -1.62 -18.59
C ARG A 206 -1.52 -2.33 -19.93
N LEU A 207 -2.17 -1.77 -20.95
CA LEU A 207 -2.14 -2.33 -22.30
C LEU A 207 -0.71 -2.38 -22.84
N SER A 208 0.07 -1.32 -22.63
CA SER A 208 1.48 -1.33 -23.01
C SER A 208 2.27 -2.42 -22.31
N ARG A 209 1.94 -2.78 -21.05
CA ARG A 209 2.61 -3.84 -20.29
C ARG A 209 2.24 -5.24 -20.75
N GLU A 210 1.06 -5.41 -21.35
CA GLU A 210 0.67 -6.67 -22.00
C GLU A 210 1.50 -6.91 -23.26
N ASP A 211 1.85 -5.84 -23.98
CA ASP A 211 2.63 -5.92 -25.22
C ASP A 211 4.15 -5.80 -25.02
N CYS A 212 4.60 -5.26 -23.88
CA CYS A 212 6.02 -5.05 -23.61
C CYS A 212 6.55 -6.05 -22.58
N GLY A 213 7.71 -6.64 -22.86
CA GLY A 213 8.29 -7.68 -22.01
C GLY A 213 9.11 -8.67 -22.82
N CYS A 214 9.49 -9.74 -22.17
CA CYS A 214 10.15 -10.88 -22.79
C CYS A 214 9.36 -12.15 -22.47
N ASP A 215 9.34 -13.11 -23.40
CA ASP A 215 8.69 -14.42 -23.19
C ASP A 215 9.60 -15.42 -22.44
N CYS A 216 10.62 -14.92 -21.74
CA CYS A 216 11.53 -15.74 -20.94
C CYS A 216 10.77 -16.42 -19.80
N ARG A 217 10.85 -17.75 -19.68
CA ARG A 217 10.02 -18.53 -18.73
C ARG A 217 10.66 -18.78 -17.36
N VAL A 218 11.99 -18.86 -17.29
CA VAL A 218 12.71 -19.30 -16.09
C VAL A 218 13.64 -18.21 -15.59
N PHE A 219 14.48 -17.68 -16.47
CA PHE A 219 15.35 -16.55 -16.20
C PHE A 219 15.53 -15.74 -17.48
N CYS A 220 15.90 -14.47 -17.31
CA CYS A 220 16.21 -13.57 -18.41
C CYS A 220 17.73 -13.55 -18.62
N ASP A 221 18.19 -14.18 -19.68
CA ASP A 221 19.60 -14.15 -20.07
C ASP A 221 19.96 -12.76 -20.62
N PRO A 222 21.03 -12.11 -20.11
CA PRO A 222 21.42 -10.78 -20.54
C PRO A 222 21.68 -10.63 -22.05
N GLU A 223 22.10 -11.69 -22.74
CA GLU A 223 22.50 -11.68 -24.15
C GLU A 223 21.35 -12.02 -25.11
N THR A 224 20.27 -12.67 -24.64
CA THR A 224 19.16 -13.12 -25.51
C THR A 224 17.81 -12.50 -25.15
N CYS A 225 17.64 -12.03 -23.92
CA CYS A 225 16.39 -11.41 -23.50
C CYS A 225 16.17 -10.07 -24.22
N THR A 226 15.01 -9.91 -24.85
CA THR A 226 14.62 -8.68 -25.56
C THR A 226 14.64 -7.45 -24.66
N CYS A 227 14.23 -7.57 -23.39
CA CYS A 227 14.30 -6.48 -22.42
C CYS A 227 15.75 -6.10 -22.09
N SER A 228 16.61 -7.09 -21.84
CA SER A 228 18.03 -6.85 -21.53
C SER A 228 18.75 -6.20 -22.70
N LEU A 229 18.54 -6.72 -23.91
CA LEU A 229 19.09 -6.16 -25.14
C LEU A 229 18.60 -4.73 -25.42
N ALA A 230 17.39 -4.39 -24.95
CA ALA A 230 16.84 -3.04 -25.00
C ALA A 230 17.30 -2.16 -23.82
N GLY A 231 18.15 -2.65 -22.91
CA GLY A 231 18.66 -1.90 -21.77
C GLY A 231 17.62 -1.60 -20.69
N ILE A 232 16.53 -2.37 -20.64
CA ILE A 232 15.45 -2.20 -19.66
C ILE A 232 15.33 -3.44 -18.76
N LYS A 233 14.88 -3.24 -17.52
CA LYS A 233 14.59 -4.34 -16.61
C LYS A 233 13.34 -5.10 -17.08
N CYS A 234 13.38 -6.43 -16.98
CA CYS A 234 12.21 -7.27 -17.22
C CYS A 234 11.09 -6.98 -16.21
N GLN A 235 9.85 -7.25 -16.62
CA GLN A 235 8.66 -7.13 -15.76
C GLN A 235 8.62 -8.22 -14.70
#